data_AF-A0A9E2IXJ0-F1
#
_entry.id   AF-A0A9E2IXJ0-F1
#
_cell.length_a   1.000
_cell.length_b   1.000
_cell.length_c   1.000
_cell.angle_alpha   90.00
_cell.angle_beta   90.00
_cell.angle_gamma   90.00
#
_symmetry.space_group_name_H-M   'P 1'
#
loop_
_entity.id
_entity.type
_entity.pdbx_description
1 polymer ?
#
loop_
_entity_poly.entity_id
_entity_poly.type
_entity_poly.pdbx_seq_one_letter_code
_entity_poly.pdbx_strand_id
1 'polypeptide(L)'
;MSQAQMKVGKFELSIQAIDPIILPPYKGSTLRGGFGNAFKKVVCALKEKECTVCILKEKCIYSYVFETPPPAGARVMRKYPSVPHPFVIEPPPERKMGYTPG
;
A
#
# COMPACT_ATOMS: atom_id res chain seq x y z
N MET A 1 12.65 -19.02 22.05
CA MET A 1 12.34 -18.06 20.97
C MET A 1 11.02 -17.41 21.33
N SER A 2 11.02 -16.15 21.79
CA SER A 2 9.77 -15.48 22.17
C SER A 2 8.92 -15.28 20.92
N GLN A 3 7.71 -15.83 20.90
CA GLN A 3 6.77 -15.56 19.83
C GLN A 3 6.43 -14.07 19.85
N ALA A 4 6.83 -13.34 18.81
CA ALA A 4 6.39 -11.96 18.63
C ALA A 4 4.91 -12.00 18.26
N GLN A 5 4.04 -11.52 19.16
CA GLN A 5 2.61 -11.44 18.91
C GLN A 5 2.30 -10.15 18.15
N MET A 6 1.99 -10.28 16.85
CA MET A 6 1.63 -9.15 15.99
C MET A 6 0.12 -8.94 16.02
N LYS A 7 -0.34 -7.72 16.37
CA LYS A 7 -1.75 -7.35 16.25
C LYS A 7 -2.06 -7.05 14.78
N VAL A 8 -3.07 -7.72 14.23
CA VAL A 8 -3.50 -7.56 12.84
C VAL A 8 -4.98 -7.22 12.77
N GLY A 9 -5.36 -6.36 11.83
CA GLY A 9 -6.75 -6.12 11.45
C GLY A 9 -7.01 -6.74 10.08
N LYS A 10 -8.13 -7.46 9.94
CA LYS A 10 -8.61 -7.98 8.66
C LYS A 10 -9.84 -7.18 8.23
N PHE A 11 -9.83 -6.71 7.00
CA PHE A 11 -10.91 -5.95 6.41
C PHE A 11 -11.29 -6.59 5.07
N GLU A 12 -12.58 -6.71 4.81
CA GLU A 12 -13.12 -7.17 3.53
C GLU A 12 -13.77 -5.98 2.83
N LEU A 13 -13.43 -5.78 1.56
CA LEU A 13 -13.89 -4.65 0.75
C LEU A 13 -14.62 -5.19 -0.48
N SER A 14 -15.88 -4.81 -0.63
CA SER A 14 -16.65 -5.03 -1.85
C SER A 14 -16.65 -3.73 -2.66
N ILE A 15 -16.16 -3.79 -3.90
CA ILE A 15 -16.03 -2.63 -4.79
C ILE A 15 -16.75 -2.95 -6.09
N GLN A 16 -17.50 -1.98 -6.61
CA GLN A 16 -18.22 -2.08 -7.88
C GLN A 16 -17.59 -1.14 -8.91
N ALA A 17 -17.61 -1.56 -10.17
CA ALA A 17 -17.21 -0.69 -11.26
C ALA A 17 -18.32 0.35 -11.49
N ILE A 18 -17.93 1.62 -11.62
CA ILE A 18 -18.86 2.70 -11.97
C ILE A 18 -18.97 2.89 -13.48
N ASP A 19 -17.89 2.54 -14.20
CA ASP A 19 -17.74 2.62 -15.65
C ASP A 19 -17.11 1.30 -16.13
N PRO A 20 -17.28 0.94 -17.43
CA PRO A 20 -16.57 -0.19 -17.99
C PRO A 20 -15.06 -0.06 -17.77
N ILE A 21 -14.45 -1.04 -17.10
CA ILE A 21 -13.02 -1.02 -16.77
C ILE A 21 -12.36 -2.34 -17.17
N ILE A 22 -11.13 -2.22 -17.67
CA ILE A 22 -10.25 -3.35 -17.95
C ILE A 22 -9.14 -3.35 -16.91
N LEU A 23 -9.12 -4.40 -16.08
CA LEU A 23 -8.08 -4.66 -15.09
C LEU A 23 -7.09 -5.70 -15.61
N PRO A 24 -5.83 -5.70 -15.14
CA PRO A 24 -4.91 -6.79 -15.40
C PRO A 24 -5.44 -8.12 -14.84
N PRO A 25 -4.98 -9.27 -15.36
CA PRO A 25 -5.34 -10.58 -14.82
C PRO A 25 -5.11 -10.68 -13.32
N TYR A 26 -4.00 -10.11 -12.82
CA TYR A 26 -3.70 -9.97 -11.41
C TYR A 26 -4.11 -8.58 -10.89
N LYS A 27 -5.24 -8.49 -10.18
CA LYS A 27 -5.78 -7.19 -9.70
C LYS A 27 -4.98 -6.57 -8.56
N GLY A 28 -4.12 -7.33 -7.89
CA GLY A 28 -3.38 -6.84 -6.72
C GLY A 28 -2.50 -5.63 -7.03
N SER A 29 -1.91 -5.55 -8.22
CA SER A 29 -1.11 -4.38 -8.63
C SER A 29 -1.96 -3.12 -8.77
N THR A 30 -3.11 -3.21 -9.44
CA THR A 30 -4.04 -2.08 -9.60
C THR A 30 -4.66 -1.68 -8.26
N LEU A 31 -5.11 -2.64 -7.45
CA LEU A 31 -5.68 -2.37 -6.13
C LEU A 31 -4.66 -1.73 -5.19
N ARG A 32 -3.39 -2.20 -5.19
CA ARG A 32 -2.31 -1.56 -4.43
C ARG A 32 -2.07 -0.13 -4.89
N GLY A 33 -2.03 0.11 -6.21
CA GLY A 33 -1.87 1.45 -6.77
C GLY A 33 -3.02 2.39 -6.40
N GLY A 34 -4.27 1.91 -6.53
CA GLY A 34 -5.47 2.65 -6.16
C GLY A 34 -5.52 2.99 -4.67
N PHE A 35 -5.25 2.00 -3.81
CA PHE A 35 -5.16 2.21 -2.37
C PHE A 35 -4.07 3.24 -2.03
N GLY A 36 -2.87 3.11 -2.59
CA GLY A 36 -1.78 4.07 -2.36
C GLY A 36 -2.15 5.49 -2.78
N ASN A 37 -2.73 5.66 -3.96
CA ASN A 37 -3.15 6.98 -4.44
C ASN A 37 -4.24 7.59 -3.54
N ALA A 38 -5.27 6.82 -3.19
CA ALA A 38 -6.35 7.26 -2.31
C ALA A 38 -5.82 7.59 -0.91
N PHE A 39 -4.99 6.71 -0.34
CA PHE A 39 -4.40 6.91 0.99
C PHE A 39 -3.51 8.15 1.03
N LYS A 40 -2.65 8.37 0.02
CA LYS A 40 -1.82 9.58 -0.10
C LYS A 40 -2.69 10.83 -0.09
N LYS A 41 -3.80 10.85 -0.84
CA LYS A 41 -4.72 12.01 -0.91
C LYS A 41 -5.34 12.35 0.45
N VAL A 42 -5.63 11.34 1.27
CA VAL A 42 -6.23 11.53 2.60
C VAL A 42 -5.20 11.97 3.64
N VAL A 43 -4.02 11.32 3.71
CA VAL A 43 -3.10 11.51 4.84
C VAL A 43 -1.90 12.42 4.55
N CYS A 44 -1.56 12.68 3.28
CA CYS A 44 -0.37 13.45 2.94
C CYS A 44 -0.64 14.96 3.05
N ALA A 45 0.13 15.64 3.90
CA ALA A 45 0.11 17.10 4.03
C ALA A 45 0.77 17.82 2.85
N LEU A 46 1.69 17.17 2.13
CA LEU A 46 2.52 17.76 1.07
C LEU A 46 2.28 17.02 -0.26
N LYS A 47 1.02 16.97 -0.71
CA LYS A 47 0.47 16.08 -1.74
C LYS A 47 1.31 15.94 -3.03
N GLU A 48 1.99 17.01 -3.43
CA GLU A 48 2.74 17.10 -4.70
C GLU A 48 4.25 16.87 -4.56
N LYS A 49 4.75 16.58 -3.36
CA LYS A 49 6.18 16.27 -3.16
C LYS A 49 6.46 14.77 -3.26
N GLU A 50 7.62 14.47 -3.80
CA GLU A 50 8.24 13.14 -3.74
C GLU A 50 8.56 12.77 -2.29
N CYS A 51 8.25 11.54 -1.90
CA CYS A 51 8.40 11.10 -0.51
C CYS A 51 9.88 10.99 -0.09
N THR A 52 10.77 10.72 -1.05
CA THR A 52 12.22 10.55 -0.84
C THR A 52 12.91 11.80 -0.28
N VAL A 53 12.47 12.98 -0.73
CA VAL A 53 12.98 14.31 -0.32
C VAL A 53 12.06 15.01 0.69
N CYS A 54 11.02 14.33 1.17
CA CYS A 54 10.04 14.92 2.07
C CYS A 54 10.59 15.08 3.50
N ILE A 55 10.47 16.29 4.06
CA ILE A 55 10.90 16.60 5.43
C ILE A 55 10.14 15.79 6.50
N LEU A 56 8.93 15.32 6.18
CA LEU A 56 8.09 14.55 7.08
C LEU A 56 8.30 13.04 6.93
N LYS A 57 9.19 12.56 6.04
CA LYS A 57 9.29 11.14 5.65
C LYS A 57 9.39 10.15 6.83
N GLU A 58 10.04 10.52 7.92
CA GLU A 58 10.25 9.64 9.08
C GLU A 58 9.02 9.52 9.99
N LYS A 59 8.15 10.53 9.99
CA LYS A 59 6.95 10.59 10.83
C LYS A 59 5.65 10.54 10.02
N CYS A 60 5.74 10.50 8.70
CA CYS A 60 4.60 10.51 7.80
C CYS A 60 3.96 9.13 7.73
N ILE A 61 2.65 9.08 8.00
CA ILE A 61 1.86 7.84 7.97
C ILE A 61 1.88 7.21 6.56
N TYR A 62 1.80 8.02 5.49
CA TYR A 62 1.92 7.51 4.13
C TYR A 62 3.29 6.83 3.91
N SER A 63 4.37 7.50 4.32
CA SER A 63 5.72 6.97 4.21
C SER A 63 5.86 5.66 4.97
N TYR A 64 5.36 5.59 6.21
CA TYR A 64 5.38 4.35 7.00
C TYR A 64 4.66 3.18 6.30
N VAL A 65 3.49 3.41 5.69
CA VAL A 65 2.68 2.35 5.09
C VAL A 65 3.20 1.94 3.70
N PHE A 66 3.54 2.90 2.83
CA PHE A 66 3.80 2.65 1.39
C PHE A 66 5.26 2.73 0.96
N GLU A 67 6.08 3.52 1.63
CA GLU A 67 7.52 3.61 1.33
C GLU A 67 8.32 2.71 2.29
N THR A 68 7.87 2.63 3.54
CA THR A 68 8.40 1.87 4.67
C THR A 68 9.93 1.84 4.70
N PRO A 69 10.59 3.01 4.78
CA PRO A 69 12.04 3.07 4.80
C PRO A 69 12.59 2.35 6.05
N PRO A 70 13.76 1.70 5.96
CA PRO A 70 14.40 1.13 7.13
C PRO A 70 14.60 2.20 8.22
N PRO A 71 14.39 1.87 9.51
CA PRO A 71 14.65 2.80 10.60
C PRO A 71 16.08 3.35 10.57
N ALA A 72 16.25 4.60 11.00
CA ALA A 72 17.58 5.17 11.16
C ALA A 72 18.44 4.30 12.10
N GLY A 73 19.63 3.91 11.65
CA GLY A 73 20.52 3.03 12.42
C GLY A 73 20.18 1.54 12.36
N ALA A 74 19.27 1.11 11.49
CA ALA A 74 18.95 -0.31 11.32
C ALA A 74 20.21 -1.13 10.98
N ARG A 75 20.47 -2.19 11.77
CA ARG A 75 21.55 -3.16 11.48
C ARG A 75 21.09 -4.25 10.51
N VAL A 76 19.79 -4.55 10.50
CA VAL A 76 19.13 -5.55 9.67
C VAL A 76 18.41 -4.85 8.51
N MET A 77 18.46 -5.43 7.30
CA MET A 77 17.84 -4.90 6.07
C MET A 77 18.32 -3.50 5.62
N ARG A 78 19.44 -2.99 6.16
CA ARG A 78 20.01 -1.67 5.80
C ARG A 78 20.37 -1.44 4.33
N LYS A 79 20.48 -2.51 3.54
CA LYS A 79 20.80 -2.46 2.10
C LYS A 79 19.55 -2.38 1.22
N TYR A 80 18.37 -2.59 1.78
CA TYR A 80 17.11 -2.52 1.04
C TYR A 80 16.52 -1.12 1.14
N PRO A 81 15.91 -0.60 0.05
CA PRO A 81 15.28 0.72 0.06
C PRO A 81 14.06 0.77 0.99
N SER A 82 13.43 -0.38 1.23
CA SER A 82 12.26 -0.53 2.09
C SER A 82 12.31 -1.84 2.87
N VAL A 83 11.68 -1.83 4.05
CA VAL A 83 11.34 -3.06 4.80
C VAL A 83 9.92 -3.52 4.42
N PRO A 84 9.47 -4.72 4.83
CA PRO A 84 8.15 -5.21 4.44
C PRO A 84 7.05 -4.23 4.85
N HIS A 85 6.20 -3.86 3.89
CA HIS A 85 5.08 -2.97 4.14
C HIS A 85 4.11 -3.61 5.15
N PRO A 86 3.53 -2.84 6.09
CA PRO A 86 2.70 -3.35 7.19
C PRO A 86 1.28 -3.72 6.77
N PHE A 87 1.06 -4.11 5.50
CA PHE A 87 -0.24 -4.51 4.98
C PHE A 87 -0.10 -5.54 3.87
N VAL A 88 -1.16 -6.33 3.68
CA VAL A 88 -1.30 -7.29 2.58
C VAL A 88 -2.60 -6.99 1.86
N ILE A 89 -2.58 -6.98 0.53
CA ILE A 89 -3.79 -6.97 -0.30
C ILE A 89 -3.94 -8.36 -0.88
N GLU A 90 -5.05 -9.01 -0.54
CA GLU A 90 -5.46 -10.29 -1.12
C GLU A 90 -6.50 -9.98 -2.22
N PRO A 91 -6.09 -9.89 -3.50
CA PRO A 91 -7.05 -9.69 -4.59
C PRO A 91 -7.88 -10.96 -4.80
N PRO A 92 -9.08 -10.85 -5.39
CA PRO A 92 -9.85 -12.03 -5.74
C PRO A 92 -9.03 -12.91 -6.72
N PRO A 93 -9.11 -14.24 -6.61
CA PRO A 93 -8.26 -15.17 -7.35
C PRO A 93 -8.57 -15.25 -8.85
N GLU A 94 -9.65 -14.60 -9.30
CA GLU A 94 -10.08 -14.63 -10.68
C GLU A 94 -9.11 -13.89 -11.63
N ARG A 95 -9.10 -14.32 -12.89
CA ARG A 95 -8.32 -13.70 -13.97
C ARG A 95 -9.17 -12.84 -14.92
N LYS A 96 -10.46 -12.65 -14.63
CA LYS A 96 -11.36 -11.78 -15.39
C LYS A 96 -10.75 -10.37 -15.51
N MET A 97 -10.80 -9.80 -16.71
CA MET A 97 -10.18 -8.50 -16.98
C MET A 97 -11.23 -7.42 -17.18
N GLY A 98 -12.32 -7.68 -17.90
CA GLY A 98 -13.38 -6.70 -18.15
C GLY A 98 -14.45 -6.72 -17.07
N TYR A 99 -14.81 -5.54 -16.57
CA TYR A 99 -15.92 -5.32 -15.64
C TYR A 99 -16.86 -4.27 -16.22
N THR A 100 -18.16 -4.53 -16.17
CA THR A 100 -19.21 -3.57 -16.52
C THR A 100 -19.70 -2.87 -15.25
N PRO A 101 -20.33 -1.70 -15.36
CA PRO A 101 -20.96 -1.05 -14.23
C PRO A 101 -21.98 -1.95 -13.51
N GLY A 102 -22.06 -1.81 -12.18
CA GLY A 102 -22.96 -2.58 -11.31
C GLY A 102 -22.27 -3.70 -10.54
#